data_AF-A0A443RWA7-F1
#
_entry.id   AF-A0A443RWA7-F1
#
_cell.length_a   1.000
_cell.length_b   1.000
_cell.length_c   1.000
_cell.angle_alpha   90.00
_cell.angle_beta   90.00
_cell.angle_gamma   90.00
#
_symmetry.space_group_name_H-M   'P 1'
#
loop_
_entity.id
_entity.type
_entity.pdbx_description
1 polymer ?
#
loop_
_entity_poly.entity_id
_entity_poly.type
_entity_poly.pdbx_seq_one_letter_code
_entity_poly.pdbx_strand_id
1 'polypeptide(L)'
;MFAARFVKSYINLQNIHFCLHTRKLVTKTSHHVQVSELCIEGQKYYTDEWTNVPPHILSLVPRKIYKQSGNPLNIITTSIHEYFKDYPQFEFSSPVVSVEDNFDSLLVSKDHVSRSKSHTYYVNKNYLLRCHTSAHQAHCLHKGVDSFSCIADVYRRDAIDRSHYPCFHQCEVFKLFSTNDLNVSSIFNKSTKERSEECQEGYTEESTKHVEHHLKSTVEGYIKYLLGIETKTRWVSAYFPFTHPSFELEINHNGKWVEILGCGVVEQKLLEQCQRRDQIGWAVGFGLERLAMIKFSIPDIRLFWTNDTGFLTQFKRLKHTDSYEYKP
;
A
#
# COMPACT_ATOMS: atom_id res chain seq x y z
N MET A 1 3.96 -8.28 -34.50
CA MET A 1 2.71 -7.68 -35.00
C MET A 1 1.56 -8.61 -34.63
N PHE A 2 1.03 -8.48 -33.41
CA PHE A 2 -0.17 -9.19 -32.97
C PHE A 2 -0.98 -8.20 -32.12
N ALA A 3 -2.09 -7.75 -32.68
CA ALA A 3 -3.02 -6.83 -32.07
C ALA A 3 -4.07 -7.62 -31.28
N ALA A 4 -4.18 -7.37 -29.99
CA ALA A 4 -5.32 -7.82 -29.18
C ALA A 4 -6.20 -6.61 -28.88
N ARG A 5 -7.27 -6.48 -29.67
CA ARG A 5 -8.43 -5.63 -29.39
C ARG A 5 -9.14 -6.17 -28.15
N PHE A 6 -9.31 -5.35 -27.12
CA PHE A 6 -10.32 -5.59 -26.08
C PHE A 6 -11.40 -4.51 -26.09
N VAL A 7 -12.61 -5.01 -25.90
CA VAL A 7 -13.92 -4.40 -26.18
C VAL A 7 -14.25 -3.30 -25.17
N LYS A 8 -14.68 -2.14 -25.66
CA LYS A 8 -15.35 -1.11 -24.87
C LYS A 8 -16.75 -1.61 -24.47
N SER A 9 -16.98 -1.81 -23.17
CA SER A 9 -18.32 -1.94 -22.61
C SER A 9 -18.67 -0.65 -21.88
N TYR A 10 -19.65 0.09 -22.40
CA TYR A 10 -20.30 1.20 -21.73
C TYR A 10 -21.23 0.63 -20.65
N ILE A 11 -21.08 1.05 -19.40
CA ILE A 11 -22.08 0.81 -18.35
C ILE A 11 -22.67 2.15 -17.94
N ASN A 12 -23.99 2.19 -18.05
CA ASN A 12 -24.88 3.30 -17.75
C ASN A 12 -24.87 3.59 -16.24
N LEU A 13 -24.59 4.83 -15.86
CA LEU A 13 -24.80 5.36 -14.52
C LEU A 13 -26.29 5.64 -14.35
N GLN A 14 -27.00 4.89 -13.51
CA GLN A 14 -28.14 5.39 -12.73
C GLN A 14 -28.64 4.36 -11.70
N ASN A 15 -28.90 4.87 -10.49
CA ASN A 15 -29.69 4.30 -9.38
C ASN A 15 -29.02 3.24 -8.48
N ILE A 16 -28.37 3.73 -7.41
CA ILE A 16 -28.15 2.94 -6.19
C ILE A 16 -29.45 2.95 -5.39
N HIS A 17 -30.19 1.84 -5.42
CA HIS A 17 -31.25 1.57 -4.45
C HIS A 17 -30.63 0.89 -3.22
N PHE A 18 -30.67 1.57 -2.06
CA PHE A 18 -30.50 0.90 -0.78
C PHE A 18 -31.71 -0.01 -0.53
N CYS A 19 -31.52 -1.32 -0.62
CA CYS A 19 -32.53 -2.29 -0.23
C CYS A 19 -32.05 -3.04 1.01
N LEU A 20 -32.44 -2.54 2.19
CA LEU A 20 -32.34 -3.29 3.44
C LEU A 20 -33.43 -4.38 3.41
N HIS A 21 -33.08 -5.59 2.97
CA HIS A 21 -33.98 -6.74 3.09
C HIS A 21 -33.71 -7.47 4.40
N THR A 22 -34.54 -7.20 5.42
CA THR A 22 -34.63 -8.05 6.61
C THR A 22 -35.63 -9.18 6.31
N ARG A 23 -35.15 -10.39 6.02
CA ARG A 23 -36.04 -11.56 5.97
C ARG A 23 -36.29 -12.05 7.40
N LYS A 24 -37.51 -11.86 7.91
CA LYS A 24 -37.99 -12.54 9.13
C LYS A 24 -38.57 -13.90 8.73
N LEU A 25 -37.85 -14.98 9.05
CA LEU A 25 -38.42 -16.33 9.15
C LEU A 25 -38.66 -16.62 10.63
N VAL A 26 -39.90 -16.91 10.98
CA VAL A 26 -40.33 -17.18 12.37
C VAL A 26 -40.25 -18.67 12.63
N THR A 27 -39.33 -19.08 13.51
CA THR A 27 -39.41 -20.35 14.26
C THR A 27 -38.82 -20.15 15.67
N LYS A 28 -39.47 -20.72 16.68
CA LYS A 28 -39.26 -20.49 18.11
C LYS A 28 -37.88 -20.95 18.62
N THR A 29 -37.35 -20.17 19.58
CA THR A 29 -36.32 -20.50 20.58
C THR A 29 -34.97 -21.01 20.07
N SER A 30 -34.15 -20.07 19.62
CA SER A 30 -32.70 -20.04 19.83
C SER A 30 -32.29 -18.56 19.88
N HIS A 31 -31.24 -18.19 20.62
CA HIS A 31 -30.69 -16.84 20.55
C HIS A 31 -30.17 -16.58 19.13
N HIS A 32 -31.04 -16.02 18.28
CA HIS A 32 -30.69 -15.69 16.90
C HIS A 32 -29.72 -14.51 16.91
N VAL A 33 -28.44 -14.79 16.73
CA VAL A 33 -27.48 -13.78 16.25
C VAL A 33 -28.01 -13.31 14.89
N GLN A 34 -28.45 -12.07 14.83
CA GLN A 34 -28.97 -11.47 13.61
C GLN A 34 -27.78 -11.22 12.67
N VAL A 35 -27.46 -12.21 11.83
CA VAL A 35 -26.39 -12.12 10.84
C VAL A 35 -26.81 -11.08 9.79
N SER A 36 -26.14 -9.93 9.77
CA SER A 36 -26.28 -8.93 8.71
C SER A 36 -25.29 -9.18 7.58
N GLU A 37 -25.59 -8.67 6.39
CA GLU A 37 -24.72 -8.75 5.21
C GLU A 37 -24.12 -7.37 4.91
N LEU A 38 -22.83 -7.33 4.61
CA LEU A 38 -22.14 -6.19 4.01
C LEU A 38 -21.87 -6.49 2.54
N CYS A 39 -22.22 -5.55 1.66
CA CYS A 39 -21.88 -5.61 0.24
C CYS A 39 -20.79 -4.59 -0.04
N ILE A 40 -19.62 -5.04 -0.49
CA ILE A 40 -18.46 -4.20 -0.81
C ILE A 40 -17.99 -4.58 -2.21
N GLU A 41 -17.99 -3.62 -3.14
CA GLU A 41 -17.63 -3.84 -4.55
C GLU A 41 -18.36 -5.04 -5.19
N GLY A 42 -19.66 -5.19 -4.87
CA GLY A 42 -20.51 -6.28 -5.38
C GLY A 42 -20.30 -7.64 -4.70
N GLN A 43 -19.33 -7.77 -3.79
CA GLN A 43 -19.09 -8.99 -3.02
C GLN A 43 -19.81 -8.93 -1.67
N LYS A 44 -20.42 -10.05 -1.29
CA LYS A 44 -21.16 -10.18 -0.02
C LYS A 44 -20.30 -10.79 1.07
N TYR A 45 -20.32 -10.18 2.25
CA TYR A 45 -19.65 -10.66 3.45
C TYR A 45 -20.64 -10.72 4.60
N TYR A 46 -20.67 -11.82 5.33
CA TYR A 46 -21.45 -11.94 6.55
C TYR A 46 -20.73 -11.23 7.70
N THR A 47 -21.48 -10.44 8.47
CA THR A 47 -20.99 -9.75 9.65
C THR A 47 -20.92 -10.68 10.85
N ASP A 48 -20.00 -10.40 11.76
CA ASP A 48 -19.88 -11.09 13.04
C ASP A 48 -19.48 -10.10 14.15
N GLU A 49 -19.09 -10.61 15.32
CA GLU A 49 -18.67 -9.78 16.44
C GLU A 49 -17.46 -8.91 16.11
N TRP A 50 -16.66 -9.23 15.08
CA TRP A 50 -15.51 -8.45 14.64
C TRP A 50 -15.84 -7.24 13.80
N THR A 51 -16.97 -7.26 13.10
CA THR A 51 -17.38 -6.21 12.18
C THR A 51 -17.40 -4.83 12.83
N ASN A 52 -16.65 -3.89 12.26
CA ASN A 52 -16.58 -2.52 12.77
C ASN A 52 -16.48 -1.45 11.66
N VAL A 53 -16.76 -1.80 10.40
CA VAL A 53 -16.69 -0.88 9.26
C VAL A 53 -17.97 -0.02 9.20
N PRO A 54 -17.90 1.30 9.43
CA PRO A 54 -19.09 2.14 9.42
C PRO A 54 -19.48 2.58 7.98
N PRO A 55 -20.74 2.98 7.74
CA PRO A 55 -21.21 3.37 6.41
C PRO A 55 -20.40 4.47 5.72
N HIS A 56 -19.88 5.44 6.47
CA HIS A 56 -19.09 6.53 5.89
C HIS A 56 -17.74 6.03 5.33
N ILE A 57 -17.15 4.97 5.89
CA ILE A 57 -15.92 4.36 5.35
C ILE A 57 -16.24 3.58 4.07
N LEU A 58 -17.36 2.83 4.06
CA LEU A 58 -17.83 2.16 2.85
C LEU A 58 -18.09 3.15 1.70
N SER A 59 -18.50 4.38 2.00
CA SER A 59 -18.70 5.41 0.98
C SER A 59 -17.41 5.91 0.30
N LEU A 60 -16.24 5.67 0.92
CA LEU A 60 -14.94 6.05 0.35
C LEU A 60 -14.44 5.04 -0.68
N VAL A 61 -14.79 3.76 -0.52
CA VAL A 61 -14.34 2.62 -1.35
C VAL A 61 -14.47 2.85 -2.86
N PRO A 62 -15.63 3.27 -3.39
CA PRO A 62 -15.78 3.43 -4.84
C PRO A 62 -15.09 4.67 -5.40
N ARG A 63 -14.57 5.59 -4.55
CA ARG A 63 -14.08 6.90 -5.03
C ARG A 63 -12.80 6.80 -5.84
N LYS A 64 -11.86 5.94 -5.44
CA LYS A 64 -10.55 5.74 -6.12
C LYS A 64 -9.89 7.06 -6.56
N ILE A 65 -9.78 8.02 -5.64
CA ILE A 65 -9.40 9.42 -5.96
C ILE A 65 -8.02 9.56 -6.63
N TYR A 66 -7.10 8.62 -6.38
CA TYR A 66 -5.80 8.50 -7.06
C TYR A 66 -5.88 8.27 -8.57
N LYS A 67 -7.05 7.89 -9.10
CA LYS A 67 -7.31 7.74 -10.53
C LYS A 67 -8.06 8.92 -11.15
N GLN A 68 -8.54 9.86 -10.34
CA GLN A 68 -9.38 10.94 -10.81
C GLN A 68 -8.55 12.08 -11.41
N SER A 69 -8.85 12.44 -12.66
CA SER A 69 -8.25 13.60 -13.30
C SER A 69 -8.55 14.87 -12.50
N GLY A 70 -7.53 15.70 -12.25
CA GLY A 70 -7.63 16.90 -11.41
C GLY A 70 -7.42 16.62 -9.91
N ASN A 71 -7.35 15.37 -9.48
CA ASN A 71 -6.84 15.06 -8.14
C ASN A 71 -5.29 15.01 -8.18
N PRO A 72 -4.56 15.71 -7.28
CA PRO A 72 -3.10 15.66 -7.26
C PRO A 72 -2.52 14.25 -7.10
N LEU A 73 -3.25 13.33 -6.44
CA LEU A 73 -2.82 11.94 -6.31
C LEU A 73 -2.71 11.22 -7.66
N ASN A 74 -3.47 11.65 -8.67
CA ASN A 74 -3.36 11.14 -10.02
C ASN A 74 -2.02 11.53 -10.69
N ILE A 75 -1.49 12.70 -10.35
CA ILE A 75 -0.17 13.14 -10.82
C ILE A 75 0.93 12.28 -10.19
N ILE A 76 0.85 12.03 -8.87
CA ILE A 76 1.81 11.14 -8.18
C ILE A 76 1.70 9.70 -8.71
N THR A 77 0.48 9.21 -8.94
CA THR A 77 0.26 7.87 -9.52
C THR A 77 0.91 7.76 -10.90
N THR A 78 0.76 8.79 -11.73
CA THR A 78 1.37 8.83 -13.07
C THR A 78 2.90 8.84 -12.99
N SER A 79 3.50 9.62 -12.09
CA SER A 79 4.96 9.64 -11.93
C SER A 79 5.54 8.30 -11.48
N ILE A 80 4.84 7.59 -10.59
CA ILE A 80 5.23 6.24 -10.17
C ILE A 80 5.18 5.30 -11.36
N HIS A 81 4.08 5.29 -12.11
CA HIS A 81 3.93 4.42 -13.27
C HIS A 81 4.99 4.68 -14.34
N GLU A 82 5.37 5.94 -14.55
CA GLU A 82 6.43 6.30 -15.50
C GLU A 82 7.82 5.88 -15.02
N TYR A 83 8.13 6.10 -13.74
CA TYR A 83 9.44 5.78 -13.16
C TYR A 83 9.64 4.25 -13.04
N PHE A 84 8.62 3.52 -12.59
CA PHE A 84 8.63 2.07 -12.43
C PHE A 84 7.98 1.34 -13.61
N LYS A 85 8.05 1.90 -14.82
CA LYS A 85 7.43 1.33 -16.04
C LYS A 85 7.90 -0.10 -16.38
N ASP A 86 9.11 -0.46 -15.95
CA ASP A 86 9.70 -1.78 -16.18
C ASP A 86 9.27 -2.81 -15.12
N TYR A 87 8.50 -2.40 -14.11
CA TYR A 87 7.91 -3.27 -13.11
C TYR A 87 6.46 -3.54 -13.49
N PRO A 88 6.04 -4.82 -13.61
CA PRO A 88 4.62 -5.16 -13.78
C PRO A 88 3.74 -4.41 -12.77
N GLN A 89 2.74 -3.69 -13.29
CA GLN A 89 1.82 -2.87 -12.49
C GLN A 89 0.56 -3.68 -12.19
N PHE A 90 0.33 -3.98 -10.91
CA PHE A 90 -0.86 -4.70 -10.47
C PHE A 90 -1.91 -3.74 -9.94
N GLU A 91 -3.17 -4.08 -10.25
CA GLU A 91 -4.33 -3.41 -9.71
C GLU A 91 -5.20 -4.41 -8.93
N PHE A 92 -5.53 -4.06 -7.69
CA PHE A 92 -6.42 -4.83 -6.83
C PHE A 92 -7.71 -4.05 -6.61
N SER A 93 -8.75 -4.43 -7.35
CA SER A 93 -10.04 -3.73 -7.37
C SER A 93 -10.72 -3.69 -5.99
N SER A 94 -10.79 -4.85 -5.32
CA SER A 94 -11.35 -4.96 -3.97
C SER A 94 -10.36 -4.43 -2.92
N PRO A 95 -10.79 -3.58 -1.97
CA PRO A 95 -10.01 -3.25 -0.77
C PRO A 95 -10.08 -4.31 0.32
N VAL A 96 -11.00 -5.28 0.19
CA VAL A 96 -11.16 -6.35 1.17
C VAL A 96 -10.10 -7.42 0.93
N VAL A 97 -9.35 -7.73 1.99
CA VAL A 97 -8.33 -8.78 2.02
C VAL A 97 -8.55 -9.68 3.23
N SER A 98 -7.95 -10.87 3.21
CA SER A 98 -7.97 -11.75 4.38
C SER A 98 -7.11 -11.18 5.51
N VAL A 99 -7.39 -11.59 6.75
CA VAL A 99 -6.53 -11.31 7.90
C VAL A 99 -5.14 -11.92 7.72
N GLU A 100 -5.06 -13.05 7.01
CA GLU A 100 -3.80 -13.72 6.68
C GLU A 100 -2.94 -12.82 5.78
N ASP A 101 -3.48 -12.37 4.65
CA ASP A 101 -2.79 -11.53 3.68
C ASP A 101 -2.31 -10.21 4.29
N ASN A 102 -3.15 -9.57 5.12
CA ASN A 102 -2.79 -8.27 5.70
C ASN A 102 -1.78 -8.38 6.85
N PHE A 103 -1.63 -9.54 7.48
CA PHE A 103 -0.81 -9.62 8.69
C PHE A 103 0.03 -10.89 8.81
N ASP A 104 -0.58 -12.07 8.69
CA ASP A 104 0.10 -13.34 8.95
C ASP A 104 1.19 -13.62 7.91
N SER A 105 0.89 -13.39 6.62
CA SER A 105 1.87 -13.54 5.52
C SER A 105 3.01 -12.53 5.61
N LEU A 106 2.83 -11.47 6.39
CA LEU A 106 3.81 -10.42 6.67
C LEU A 106 4.45 -10.60 8.05
N LEU A 107 4.33 -11.78 8.65
CA LEU A 107 4.97 -12.15 9.91
C LEU A 107 4.59 -11.26 11.11
N VAL A 108 3.52 -10.47 10.99
CA VAL A 108 3.03 -9.62 12.07
C VAL A 108 2.52 -10.53 13.18
N SER A 109 2.93 -10.33 14.44
CA SER A 109 2.50 -11.20 15.54
C SER A 109 1.00 -11.09 15.81
N LYS A 110 0.36 -12.15 16.33
CA LYS A 110 -1.08 -12.16 16.65
C LYS A 110 -1.48 -11.13 17.72
N ASP A 111 -0.54 -10.79 18.61
CA ASP A 111 -0.74 -9.80 19.67
C ASP A 111 -0.33 -8.37 19.26
N HIS A 112 0.07 -8.16 18.00
CA HIS A 112 0.51 -6.85 17.53
C HIS A 112 -0.62 -5.82 17.55
N VAL A 113 -0.33 -4.61 18.02
CA VAL A 113 -1.32 -3.52 18.18
C VAL A 113 -2.07 -3.18 16.90
N SER A 114 -1.42 -3.30 15.73
CA SER A 114 -2.04 -3.05 14.43
C SER A 114 -3.24 -3.96 14.14
N ARG A 115 -3.31 -5.15 14.75
CA ARG A 115 -4.46 -6.07 14.62
C ARG A 115 -5.65 -5.66 15.46
N SER A 116 -5.51 -4.72 16.39
CA SER A 116 -6.61 -4.33 17.26
C SER A 116 -7.75 -3.67 16.49
N LYS A 117 -8.98 -3.89 16.95
CA LYS A 117 -10.19 -3.25 16.40
C LYS A 117 -10.18 -1.72 16.50
N SER A 118 -9.36 -1.14 17.36
CA SER A 118 -9.22 0.31 17.47
C SER A 118 -8.38 0.89 16.33
N HIS A 119 -7.57 0.08 15.64
CA HIS A 119 -6.67 0.52 14.55
C HIS A 119 -7.10 -0.01 13.17
N THR A 120 -7.87 -1.10 13.12
CA THR A 120 -8.21 -1.79 11.88
C THR A 120 -9.72 -1.89 11.64
N TYR A 121 -10.12 -1.70 10.37
CA TYR A 121 -11.50 -1.88 9.90
C TYR A 121 -11.75 -3.33 9.46
N TYR A 122 -12.33 -4.11 10.36
CA TYR A 122 -12.73 -5.50 10.12
C TYR A 122 -14.11 -5.57 9.47
N VAL A 123 -14.18 -6.30 8.36
CA VAL A 123 -15.44 -6.70 7.72
C VAL A 123 -16.08 -7.81 8.54
N ASN A 124 -15.27 -8.78 8.97
CA ASN A 124 -15.61 -9.84 9.93
C ASN A 124 -14.30 -10.42 10.51
N LYS A 125 -14.33 -11.54 11.23
CA LYS A 125 -13.13 -12.13 11.86
C LYS A 125 -12.07 -12.61 10.87
N ASN A 126 -12.44 -12.83 9.60
CA ASN A 126 -11.57 -13.39 8.56
C ASN A 126 -11.14 -12.35 7.53
N TYR A 127 -11.89 -11.24 7.38
CA TYR A 127 -11.68 -10.24 6.34
C TYR A 127 -11.70 -8.81 6.90
N LEU A 128 -10.88 -7.95 6.30
CA LEU A 128 -10.75 -6.54 6.67
C LEU A 128 -10.56 -5.67 5.43
N LEU A 129 -10.72 -4.35 5.58
CA LEU A 129 -10.22 -3.41 4.59
C LEU A 129 -8.71 -3.26 4.78
N ARG A 130 -7.91 -3.53 3.74
CA ARG A 130 -6.43 -3.57 3.83
C ARG A 130 -5.85 -2.34 4.51
N CYS A 131 -4.92 -2.55 5.43
CA CYS A 131 -4.25 -1.47 6.16
C CYS A 131 -3.02 -0.92 5.41
N HIS A 132 -2.52 -1.67 4.44
CA HIS A 132 -1.37 -1.34 3.61
C HIS A 132 -1.35 -2.16 2.31
N THR A 133 -0.67 -1.67 1.28
CA THR A 133 -0.50 -2.39 0.00
C THR A 133 0.35 -3.65 0.12
N SER A 134 1.20 -3.76 1.16
CA SER A 134 2.00 -4.96 1.44
C SER A 134 1.15 -6.22 1.64
N ALA A 135 -0.15 -6.07 1.91
CA ALA A 135 -1.10 -7.19 1.98
C ALA A 135 -1.17 -8.01 0.67
N HIS A 136 -0.63 -7.48 -0.43
CA HIS A 136 -0.60 -8.14 -1.72
C HIS A 136 0.75 -8.79 -2.07
N GLN A 137 1.78 -8.69 -1.22
CA GLN A 137 3.11 -9.24 -1.50
C GLN A 137 3.07 -10.76 -1.70
N ALA A 138 2.53 -11.51 -0.75
CA ALA A 138 2.46 -12.97 -0.82
C ALA A 138 1.69 -13.46 -2.05
N HIS A 139 0.56 -12.82 -2.37
CA HIS A 139 -0.21 -13.11 -3.58
C HIS A 139 0.59 -12.92 -4.87
N CYS A 140 1.34 -11.81 -4.99
CA CYS A 140 2.20 -11.57 -6.15
C CYS A 140 3.35 -12.60 -6.23
N LEU A 141 3.98 -12.92 -5.11
CA LEU A 141 5.08 -13.88 -5.04
C LEU A 141 4.63 -15.30 -5.42
N HIS A 142 3.46 -15.74 -4.94
CA HIS A 142 2.85 -17.01 -5.32
C HIS A 142 2.51 -17.10 -6.82
N LYS A 143 2.28 -15.96 -7.48
CA LYS A 143 2.08 -15.90 -8.93
C LYS A 143 3.38 -16.00 -9.74
N GLY A 144 4.54 -16.17 -9.10
CA GLY A 144 5.81 -16.26 -9.81
C GLY A 144 6.35 -14.90 -10.26
N VAL A 145 5.88 -13.80 -9.66
CA VAL A 145 6.36 -12.45 -9.99
C VAL A 145 7.59 -12.09 -9.15
N ASP A 146 8.67 -11.68 -9.82
CA ASP A 146 9.94 -11.32 -9.17
C ASP A 146 10.10 -9.81 -8.95
N SER A 147 9.34 -8.98 -9.67
CA SER A 147 9.25 -7.55 -9.41
C SER A 147 7.86 -7.03 -9.73
N PHE A 148 7.38 -6.06 -8.96
CA PHE A 148 6.08 -5.43 -9.23
C PHE A 148 5.95 -4.07 -8.57
N SER A 149 4.95 -3.32 -9.05
CA SER A 149 4.37 -2.20 -8.30
C SER A 149 2.86 -2.35 -8.17
N CYS A 150 2.28 -1.80 -7.10
CA CYS A 150 0.84 -1.84 -6.84
C CYS A 150 0.39 -0.56 -6.15
N ILE A 151 -0.56 0.16 -6.73
CA ILE A 151 -1.16 1.35 -6.13
C ILE A 151 -2.59 1.06 -5.70
N ALA A 152 -2.90 1.37 -4.43
CA ALA A 152 -4.23 1.15 -3.89
C ALA A 152 -4.59 2.11 -2.74
N ASP A 153 -5.90 2.29 -2.55
CA ASP A 153 -6.51 2.83 -1.33
C ASP A 153 -6.35 1.85 -0.17
N VAL A 154 -5.97 2.36 1.01
CA VAL A 154 -5.76 1.61 2.25
C VAL A 154 -6.50 2.31 3.40
N TYR A 155 -6.86 1.53 4.43
CA TYR A 155 -7.82 1.94 5.45
C TYR A 155 -7.26 1.73 6.85
N ARG A 156 -7.30 2.77 7.67
CA ARG A 156 -6.88 2.71 9.08
C ARG A 156 -7.84 3.48 9.96
N ARG A 157 -8.04 2.99 11.17
CA ARG A 157 -8.77 3.72 12.21
C ARG A 157 -7.76 4.60 12.93
N ASP A 158 -7.88 5.89 12.72
CA ASP A 158 -7.01 6.88 13.35
C ASP A 158 -7.80 8.17 13.60
N ALA A 159 -7.19 9.13 14.29
CA ALA A 159 -7.70 10.49 14.39
C ALA A 159 -7.88 11.09 12.98
N ILE A 160 -8.84 11.99 12.85
CA ILE A 160 -9.03 12.77 11.62
C ILE A 160 -8.51 14.18 11.90
N ASP A 161 -7.35 14.48 11.32
CA ASP A 161 -6.71 15.79 11.42
C ASP A 161 -6.14 16.22 10.06
N ARG A 162 -5.17 17.15 10.05
CA ARG A 162 -4.57 17.68 8.81
C ARG A 162 -3.61 16.70 8.12
N SER A 163 -3.17 15.67 8.84
CA SER A 163 -2.19 14.68 8.40
C SER A 163 -2.73 13.25 8.40
N HIS A 164 -3.84 13.00 9.10
CA HIS A 164 -4.47 11.69 9.22
C HIS A 164 -5.89 11.67 8.64
N TYR A 165 -6.16 10.67 7.80
CA TYR A 165 -7.47 10.42 7.23
C TYR A 165 -7.75 8.90 7.20
N PRO A 166 -9.01 8.45 7.40
CA PRO A 166 -9.32 7.02 7.54
C PRO A 166 -9.07 6.18 6.29
N CYS A 167 -9.01 6.83 5.12
CA CYS A 167 -8.63 6.24 3.85
C CYS A 167 -7.53 7.09 3.23
N PHE A 168 -6.43 6.47 2.84
CA PHE A 168 -5.34 7.13 2.11
C PHE A 168 -4.77 6.14 1.10
N HIS A 169 -3.73 6.52 0.36
CA HIS A 169 -3.25 5.71 -0.77
C HIS A 169 -1.78 5.38 -0.61
N GLN A 170 -1.46 4.13 -0.96
CA GLN A 170 -0.08 3.65 -0.97
C GLN A 170 0.31 3.13 -2.34
N CYS A 171 1.62 3.15 -2.60
CA CYS A 171 2.25 2.37 -3.64
C CYS A 171 3.24 1.38 -3.03
N GLU A 172 3.04 0.09 -3.28
CA GLU A 172 4.05 -0.93 -3.06
C GLU A 172 4.98 -1.01 -4.27
N VAL A 173 6.29 -1.11 -4.04
CA VAL A 173 7.24 -1.59 -5.05
C VAL A 173 8.10 -2.69 -4.44
N PHE A 174 8.31 -3.75 -5.20
CA PHE A 174 8.99 -4.95 -4.74
C PHE A 174 9.94 -5.49 -5.80
N LYS A 175 11.10 -6.02 -5.39
CA LYS A 175 12.06 -6.67 -6.30
C LYS A 175 12.85 -7.77 -5.61
N LEU A 176 12.91 -8.93 -6.26
CA LEU A 176 13.80 -10.05 -5.94
C LEU A 176 15.07 -10.03 -6.80
N PHE A 177 16.08 -10.70 -6.28
CA PHE A 177 17.38 -10.90 -6.89
C PHE A 177 17.83 -12.34 -6.65
N SER A 178 18.41 -12.94 -7.68
CA SER A 178 19.21 -14.15 -7.61
C SER A 178 20.69 -13.82 -7.36
N THR A 179 21.52 -14.84 -7.13
CA THR A 179 22.98 -14.68 -7.04
C THR A 179 23.57 -14.03 -8.29
N ASN A 180 23.03 -14.37 -9.47
CA ASN A 180 23.46 -13.81 -10.75
C ASN A 180 23.12 -12.32 -10.86
N ASP A 181 21.96 -11.90 -10.38
CA ASP A 181 21.54 -10.49 -10.43
C ASP A 181 22.44 -9.61 -9.54
N LEU A 182 22.91 -10.15 -8.41
CA LEU A 182 23.79 -9.45 -7.48
C LEU A 182 25.29 -9.61 -7.80
N ASN A 183 25.65 -10.55 -8.69
CA ASN A 183 27.02 -10.96 -8.95
C ASN A 183 27.78 -11.39 -7.67
N VAL A 184 27.13 -12.19 -6.83
CA VAL A 184 27.69 -12.74 -5.58
C VAL A 184 27.80 -14.26 -5.66
N SER A 185 28.76 -14.82 -4.92
CA SER A 185 28.96 -16.28 -4.89
C SER A 185 27.82 -17.04 -4.20
N SER A 186 27.21 -16.44 -3.17
CA SER A 186 26.07 -16.99 -2.46
C SER A 186 25.26 -15.87 -1.78
N ILE A 187 23.93 -15.98 -1.84
CA ILE A 187 23.01 -15.16 -1.04
C ILE A 187 23.03 -15.62 0.42
N PHE A 188 23.19 -16.93 0.64
CA PHE A 188 23.03 -17.54 1.96
C PHE A 188 24.37 -18.00 2.54
N ASN A 189 24.49 -17.87 3.84
CA ASN A 189 25.56 -18.47 4.61
C ASN A 189 24.99 -19.28 5.78
N LYS A 190 25.16 -20.61 5.73
CA LYS A 190 24.65 -21.50 6.80
C LYS A 190 25.37 -21.31 8.15
N SER A 191 26.50 -20.59 8.19
CA SER A 191 27.20 -20.28 9.42
C SER A 191 26.69 -19.03 10.13
N THR A 192 26.00 -18.11 9.45
CA THR A 192 25.35 -16.95 10.09
C THR A 192 24.06 -17.40 10.78
N LYS A 193 24.19 -17.79 12.04
CA LYS A 193 23.06 -18.24 12.88
C LYS A 193 22.38 -17.12 13.64
N GLU A 194 23.03 -15.97 13.77
CA GLU A 194 22.55 -14.84 14.56
C GLU A 194 22.27 -13.64 13.65
N ARG A 195 21.15 -12.96 13.94
CA ARG A 195 20.74 -11.70 13.32
C ARG A 195 21.60 -10.55 13.87
N SER A 196 22.06 -9.66 12.99
CA SER A 196 22.72 -8.40 13.38
C SER A 196 21.82 -7.20 13.07
N GLU A 197 22.27 -5.97 13.36
CA GLU A 197 21.54 -4.76 12.98
C GLU A 197 21.45 -4.60 11.45
N GLU A 198 22.44 -5.12 10.73
CA GLU A 198 22.62 -4.96 9.29
C GLU A 198 22.12 -6.14 8.46
N CYS A 199 21.88 -7.31 9.06
CA CYS A 199 21.60 -8.53 8.31
C CYS A 199 20.73 -9.53 9.09
N GLN A 200 19.84 -10.23 8.37
CA GLN A 200 19.09 -11.37 8.93
C GLN A 200 20.02 -12.58 9.10
N GLU A 201 19.62 -13.47 10.01
CA GLU A 201 20.18 -14.81 10.08
C GLU A 201 20.07 -15.53 8.73
N GLY A 202 21.10 -16.28 8.35
CA GLY A 202 21.15 -17.06 7.11
C GLY A 202 21.56 -16.29 5.84
N TYR A 203 21.40 -14.97 5.77
CA TYR A 203 21.93 -14.17 4.65
C TYR A 203 23.43 -13.89 4.81
N THR A 204 24.11 -13.62 3.68
CA THR A 204 25.44 -13.00 3.68
C THR A 204 25.32 -11.49 3.82
N GLU A 205 26.22 -10.86 4.57
CA GLU A 205 26.26 -9.38 4.63
C GLU A 205 26.47 -8.75 3.25
N GLU A 206 27.24 -9.41 2.38
CA GLU A 206 27.50 -8.96 1.01
C GLU A 206 26.18 -8.82 0.22
N SER A 207 25.36 -9.88 0.18
CA SER A 207 24.08 -9.85 -0.54
C SER A 207 23.12 -8.81 0.06
N THR A 208 23.04 -8.72 1.38
CA THR A 208 22.22 -7.72 2.08
C THR A 208 22.64 -6.30 1.73
N LYS A 209 23.95 -6.00 1.72
CA LYS A 209 24.49 -4.68 1.35
C LYS A 209 24.19 -4.33 -0.12
N HIS A 210 24.29 -5.29 -1.03
CA HIS A 210 23.93 -5.05 -2.44
C HIS A 210 22.44 -4.73 -2.61
N VAL A 211 21.56 -5.48 -1.95
CA VAL A 211 20.11 -5.26 -1.99
C VAL A 211 19.72 -3.94 -1.33
N GLU A 212 20.30 -3.62 -0.18
CA GLU A 212 20.11 -2.33 0.51
C GLU A 212 20.55 -1.16 -0.38
N HIS A 213 21.74 -1.24 -0.98
CA HIS A 213 22.23 -0.19 -1.88
C HIS A 213 21.32 -0.01 -3.10
N HIS A 214 20.85 -1.11 -3.70
CA HIS A 214 19.89 -1.05 -4.81
C HIS A 214 18.57 -0.39 -4.36
N LEU A 215 18.03 -0.79 -3.20
CA LEU A 215 16.82 -0.19 -2.63
C LEU A 215 16.98 1.31 -2.45
N LYS A 216 18.01 1.75 -1.71
CA LYS A 216 18.24 3.16 -1.39
C LYS A 216 18.43 4.00 -2.66
N SER A 217 19.25 3.50 -3.60
CA SER A 217 19.48 4.16 -4.89
C SER A 217 18.21 4.31 -5.72
N THR A 218 17.36 3.27 -5.76
CA THR A 218 16.10 3.27 -6.50
C THR A 218 15.11 4.27 -5.89
N VAL A 219 14.96 4.27 -4.57
CA VAL A 219 14.05 5.16 -3.86
C VAL A 219 14.51 6.61 -3.99
N GLU A 220 15.79 6.91 -3.73
CA GLU A 220 16.33 8.26 -3.89
C GLU A 220 16.21 8.77 -5.33
N GLY A 221 16.42 7.88 -6.31
CA GLY A 221 16.21 8.21 -7.72
C GLY A 221 14.77 8.63 -8.01
N TYR A 222 13.78 7.91 -7.48
CA TYR A 222 12.37 8.28 -7.63
C TYR A 222 12.05 9.61 -6.93
N ILE A 223 12.57 9.82 -5.71
CA ILE A 223 12.33 11.08 -4.97
C ILE A 223 12.92 12.28 -5.72
N LYS A 224 14.13 12.16 -6.26
CA LYS A 224 14.74 13.21 -7.10
C LYS A 224 13.95 13.43 -8.39
N TYR A 225 13.43 12.37 -9.00
CA TYR A 225 12.58 12.44 -10.19
C TYR A 225 11.26 13.18 -9.92
N LEU A 226 10.65 12.97 -8.75
CA LEU A 226 9.37 13.58 -8.38
C LEU A 226 9.52 15.01 -7.82
N LEU A 227 10.43 15.21 -6.89
CA LEU A 227 10.53 16.44 -6.07
C LEU A 227 11.70 17.35 -6.49
N GLY A 228 12.61 16.85 -7.33
CA GLY A 228 13.80 17.57 -7.80
C GLY A 228 15.08 17.17 -7.06
N ILE A 229 16.22 17.41 -7.70
CA ILE A 229 17.55 16.97 -7.23
C ILE A 229 18.01 17.61 -5.93
N GLU A 230 17.51 18.81 -5.62
CA GLU A 230 17.84 19.56 -4.40
C GLU A 230 17.09 19.06 -3.14
N THR A 231 16.23 18.06 -3.29
CA THR A 231 15.44 17.51 -2.18
C THR A 231 16.36 16.89 -1.13
N LYS A 232 16.35 17.45 0.08
CA LYS A 232 17.11 16.92 1.21
C LYS A 232 16.40 15.72 1.81
N THR A 233 17.08 14.58 1.85
CA THR A 233 16.59 13.32 2.39
C THR A 233 17.47 12.81 3.52
N ARG A 234 16.93 11.99 4.41
CA ARG A 234 17.71 11.20 5.37
C ARG A 234 17.06 9.84 5.62
N TRP A 235 17.90 8.82 5.76
CA TRP A 235 17.48 7.47 6.16
C TRP A 235 17.42 7.36 7.67
N VAL A 236 16.35 6.77 8.19
CA VAL A 236 16.17 6.48 9.61
C VAL A 236 15.98 4.98 9.75
N SER A 237 16.72 4.33 10.65
CA SER A 237 16.51 2.91 10.94
C SER A 237 15.13 2.72 11.56
N ALA A 238 14.42 1.70 11.07
CA ALA A 238 13.06 1.38 11.48
C ALA A 238 12.93 -0.11 11.77
N TYR A 239 11.72 -0.53 12.15
CA TYR A 239 11.39 -1.95 12.33
C TYR A 239 10.06 -2.25 11.66
N PHE A 240 10.06 -3.26 10.79
CA PHE A 240 8.85 -3.87 10.24
C PHE A 240 8.95 -5.39 10.37
N PRO A 241 7.88 -6.10 10.76
CA PRO A 241 7.95 -7.56 10.94
C PRO A 241 8.33 -8.36 9.69
N PHE A 242 8.22 -7.77 8.50
CA PHE A 242 8.43 -8.41 7.20
C PHE A 242 9.67 -7.88 6.45
N THR A 243 10.47 -7.00 7.06
CA THR A 243 11.75 -6.57 6.48
C THR A 243 12.83 -6.39 7.56
N HIS A 244 14.07 -6.74 7.23
CA HIS A 244 15.26 -6.48 8.04
C HIS A 244 16.55 -6.54 7.20
N PRO A 245 17.44 -5.53 7.26
CA PRO A 245 17.26 -4.26 7.95
C PRO A 245 16.12 -3.44 7.32
N SER A 246 15.53 -2.58 8.14
CA SER A 246 14.37 -1.75 7.80
C SER A 246 14.71 -0.27 7.94
N PHE A 247 14.13 0.53 7.06
CA PHE A 247 14.38 1.96 6.98
C PHE A 247 13.11 2.74 6.68
N GLU A 248 13.09 3.97 7.16
CA GLU A 248 12.20 5.03 6.69
C GLU A 248 13.02 6.08 5.95
N LEU A 249 12.43 6.71 4.94
CA LEU A 249 13.02 7.90 4.31
C LEU A 249 12.24 9.12 4.75
N GLU A 250 12.95 10.10 5.30
CA GLU A 250 12.38 11.39 5.65
C GLU A 250 12.86 12.48 4.67
N ILE A 251 11.97 13.44 4.39
CA ILE A 251 12.25 14.61 3.56
C ILE A 251 12.23 15.87 4.43
N ASN A 252 13.20 16.77 4.24
CA ASN A 252 13.14 18.09 4.83
C ASN A 252 12.18 18.98 4.03
N HIS A 253 11.02 19.27 4.60
CA HIS A 253 10.04 20.19 4.04
C HIS A 253 9.84 21.36 5.02
N ASN A 254 10.21 22.57 4.60
CA ASN A 254 10.10 23.79 5.41
C ASN A 254 10.77 23.67 6.80
N GLY A 255 11.97 23.07 6.85
CA GLY A 255 12.75 22.90 8.08
C GLY A 255 12.29 21.75 8.97
N LYS A 256 11.24 21.02 8.60
CA LYS A 256 10.76 19.83 9.32
C LYS A 256 11.07 18.56 8.54
N TRP A 257 11.49 17.52 9.24
CA TRP A 257 11.67 16.20 8.66
C TRP A 257 10.34 15.44 8.70
N VAL A 258 9.95 14.91 7.55
CA VAL A 258 8.68 14.20 7.37
C VAL A 258 8.98 12.86 6.70
N GLU A 259 8.75 11.76 7.41
CA GLU A 259 8.76 10.38 6.90
C GLU A 259 7.81 10.26 5.71
N ILE A 260 8.19 9.63 4.59
CA ILE A 260 7.32 9.50 3.40
C ILE A 260 7.08 8.06 2.94
N LEU A 261 7.87 7.13 3.46
CA LEU A 261 7.84 5.71 3.12
C LEU A 261 8.54 4.90 4.20
N GLY A 262 8.18 3.63 4.28
CA GLY A 262 8.94 2.56 4.93
C GLY A 262 9.42 1.54 3.90
N CYS A 263 10.59 0.97 4.11
CA CYS A 263 11.18 -0.03 3.23
C CYS A 263 12.17 -0.93 3.97
N GLY A 264 12.68 -1.95 3.29
CA GLY A 264 13.77 -2.77 3.80
C GLY A 264 14.04 -3.99 2.96
N VAL A 265 15.02 -4.78 3.40
CA VAL A 265 15.31 -6.10 2.83
C VAL A 265 14.28 -7.10 3.34
N VAL A 266 13.60 -7.82 2.45
CA VAL A 266 12.47 -8.69 2.80
C VAL A 266 12.91 -9.84 3.70
N GLU A 267 12.11 -10.13 4.73
CA GLU A 267 12.32 -11.28 5.60
C GLU A 267 12.35 -12.58 4.81
N GLN A 268 13.44 -13.35 4.94
CA GLN A 268 13.61 -14.61 4.21
C GLN A 268 12.47 -15.58 4.49
N LYS A 269 11.93 -15.57 5.72
CA LYS A 269 10.79 -16.40 6.12
C LYS A 269 9.54 -16.12 5.29
N LEU A 270 9.29 -14.87 4.89
CA LEU A 270 8.18 -14.52 3.99
C LEU A 270 8.41 -15.13 2.60
N LEU A 271 9.64 -15.03 2.09
CA LEU A 271 10.01 -15.60 0.80
C LEU A 271 9.90 -17.14 0.80
N GLU A 272 10.33 -17.80 1.88
CA GLU A 272 10.23 -19.24 2.06
C GLU A 272 8.78 -19.74 2.04
N GLN A 273 7.87 -19.03 2.73
CA GLN A 273 6.43 -19.31 2.70
C GLN A 273 5.85 -19.18 1.28
N CYS A 274 6.40 -18.25 0.50
CA CYS A 274 6.02 -18.04 -0.90
C CYS A 274 6.79 -18.93 -1.89
N GLN A 275 7.56 -19.91 -1.42
CA GLN A 275 8.37 -20.84 -2.23
C GLN A 275 9.48 -20.13 -3.06
N ARG A 276 9.99 -18.99 -2.57
CA ARG A 276 11.07 -18.19 -3.19
C ARG A 276 12.39 -18.32 -2.40
N ARG A 277 12.80 -19.56 -2.14
CA ARG A 277 13.87 -19.88 -1.17
C ARG A 277 15.28 -19.45 -1.59
N ASP A 278 15.54 -19.36 -2.90
CA ASP A 278 16.89 -19.12 -3.44
C ASP A 278 17.11 -17.64 -3.85
N GLN A 279 16.27 -16.73 -3.33
CA GLN A 279 16.25 -15.32 -3.70
C GLN A 279 16.34 -14.43 -2.44
N ILE A 280 16.76 -13.19 -2.63
CA ILE A 280 16.70 -12.09 -1.65
C ILE A 280 16.01 -10.91 -2.32
N GLY A 281 15.39 -10.01 -1.57
CA GLY A 281 14.71 -8.87 -2.19
C GLY A 281 14.54 -7.68 -1.26
N TRP A 282 14.04 -6.59 -1.84
CA TRP A 282 13.58 -5.43 -1.09
C TRP A 282 12.13 -5.10 -1.40
N ALA A 283 11.49 -4.43 -0.46
CA ALA A 283 10.15 -3.87 -0.60
C ALA A 283 10.13 -2.41 -0.09
N VAL A 284 9.28 -1.58 -0.68
CA VAL A 284 9.03 -0.19 -0.25
C VAL A 284 7.54 0.16 -0.41
N GLY A 285 6.99 0.85 0.59
CA GLY A 285 5.64 1.39 0.58
C GLY A 285 5.63 2.92 0.64
N PHE A 286 5.25 3.58 -0.45
CA PHE A 286 5.12 5.05 -0.52
C PHE A 286 3.75 5.52 -0.03
N GLY A 287 3.69 6.56 0.80
CA GLY A 287 2.44 7.27 1.11
C GLY A 287 2.14 8.37 0.09
N LEU A 288 1.11 8.21 -0.74
CA LEU A 288 0.88 9.11 -1.88
C LEU A 288 0.41 10.50 -1.46
N GLU A 289 -0.45 10.61 -0.45
CA GLU A 289 -0.90 11.88 0.11
C GLU A 289 0.28 12.67 0.64
N ARG A 290 1.20 12.02 1.34
CA ARG A 290 2.35 12.69 1.93
C ARG A 290 3.31 13.21 0.86
N LEU A 291 3.55 12.44 -0.19
CA LEU A 291 4.29 12.90 -1.37
C LEU A 291 3.59 14.08 -2.06
N ALA A 292 2.27 14.01 -2.26
CA ALA A 292 1.50 15.09 -2.89
C ALA A 292 1.48 16.37 -2.03
N MET A 293 1.33 16.24 -0.71
CA MET A 293 1.37 17.36 0.23
C MET A 293 2.71 18.07 0.18
N ILE A 294 3.82 17.34 0.12
CA ILE A 294 5.16 17.92 -0.02
C ILE A 294 5.35 18.54 -1.42
N LYS A 295 5.00 17.81 -2.48
CA LYS A 295 5.19 18.24 -3.89
C LYS A 295 4.45 19.54 -4.22
N PHE A 296 3.25 19.69 -3.68
CA PHE A 296 2.33 20.77 -4.03
C PHE A 296 2.02 21.71 -2.86
N SER A 297 2.70 21.57 -1.73
CA SER A 297 2.46 22.36 -0.50
C SER A 297 1.00 22.32 -0.04
N ILE A 298 0.33 21.15 -0.16
CA ILE A 298 -1.07 20.98 0.25
C ILE A 298 -1.13 20.86 1.78
N PRO A 299 -1.84 21.77 2.48
CA PRO A 299 -1.72 21.93 3.92
C PRO A 299 -2.59 20.97 4.76
N ASP A 300 -3.41 20.16 4.10
CA ASP A 300 -4.46 19.35 4.73
C ASP A 300 -4.85 18.15 3.85
N ILE A 301 -4.69 16.94 4.37
CA ILE A 301 -5.06 15.68 3.69
C ILE A 301 -6.54 15.61 3.28
N ARG A 302 -7.42 16.32 3.99
CA ARG A 302 -8.87 16.30 3.72
C ARG A 302 -9.20 16.95 2.37
N LEU A 303 -8.31 17.81 1.85
CA LEU A 303 -8.48 18.45 0.53
C LEU A 303 -8.46 17.43 -0.60
N PHE A 304 -7.73 16.32 -0.50
CA PHE A 304 -7.75 15.27 -1.53
C PHE A 304 -9.12 14.63 -1.72
N TRP A 305 -9.98 14.71 -0.70
CA TRP A 305 -11.31 14.13 -0.68
C TRP A 305 -12.43 15.15 -1.00
N THR A 306 -12.09 16.42 -1.25
CA THR A 306 -13.08 17.43 -1.65
C THR A 306 -13.66 17.18 -3.04
N ASN A 307 -14.84 17.73 -3.30
CA ASN A 307 -15.41 17.86 -4.65
C ASN A 307 -15.36 19.32 -5.14
N ASP A 308 -14.67 20.20 -4.40
CA ASP A 308 -14.50 21.60 -4.76
C ASP A 308 -13.73 21.73 -6.09
N THR A 309 -14.39 22.32 -7.08
CA THR A 309 -13.80 22.58 -8.39
C THR A 309 -12.64 23.56 -8.33
N GLY A 310 -12.61 24.48 -7.36
CA GLY A 310 -11.51 25.42 -7.15
C GLY A 310 -10.21 24.71 -6.78
N PHE A 311 -10.29 23.64 -5.99
CA PHE A 311 -9.15 22.76 -5.71
C PHE A 311 -8.78 21.92 -6.94
N LEU A 312 -9.74 21.18 -7.50
CA LEU A 312 -9.46 20.18 -8.55
C LEU A 312 -8.95 20.78 -9.87
N THR A 313 -9.42 21.99 -10.23
CA THR A 313 -9.01 22.64 -11.48
C THR A 313 -7.56 23.11 -11.48
N GLN A 314 -6.97 23.37 -10.30
CA GLN A 314 -5.56 23.74 -10.15
C GLN A 314 -4.62 22.65 -10.67
N PHE A 315 -5.02 21.38 -10.56
CA PHE A 315 -4.18 20.22 -10.90
C PHE A 315 -4.52 19.54 -12.23
N LYS A 316 -5.66 19.90 -12.86
CA LYS A 316 -6.20 19.18 -14.04
C LYS A 316 -5.25 19.09 -15.24
N ARG A 317 -4.34 20.05 -15.39
CA ARG A 317 -3.40 20.13 -16.52
C ARG A 317 -1.93 20.00 -16.11
N LEU A 318 -1.67 19.77 -14.83
CA LEU A 318 -0.32 19.64 -14.31
C LEU A 318 0.22 18.24 -14.56
N LYS A 319 1.52 18.18 -14.78
CA LYS A 319 2.34 16.97 -14.78
C LYS A 319 3.20 16.95 -13.51
N HIS A 320 3.74 15.79 -13.17
CA HIS A 320 4.64 15.64 -12.03
C HIS A 320 5.93 16.44 -12.20
N THR A 321 6.35 16.70 -13.45
CA THR A 321 7.50 17.54 -13.79
C THR A 321 7.28 19.03 -13.55
N ASP A 322 6.03 19.47 -13.37
CA ASP A 322 5.73 20.89 -13.20
C ASP A 322 6.04 21.34 -11.77
N SER A 323 6.67 22.51 -11.63
CA SER A 323 6.82 23.18 -10.33
C SER A 323 5.55 23.99 -10.06
N TYR A 324 4.80 23.59 -9.03
CA TYR A 324 3.52 24.20 -8.69
C TYR A 324 3.25 24.10 -7.19
N GLU A 325 2.76 25.19 -6.61
CA GLU A 325 2.28 25.25 -5.23
C GLU A 325 0.76 25.52 -5.23
N TYR A 326 0.05 24.76 -4.40
CA TYR A 326 -1.39 24.90 -4.18
C TYR A 326 -1.73 26.30 -3.65
N LYS A 327 -2.82 26.88 -4.18
CA LYS A 327 -3.36 28.18 -3.77
C LYS A 327 -4.70 27.97 -3.06
N PRO A 328 -4.76 28.15 -1.72
CA PRO A 328 -5.95 27.92 -0.90
C PRO A 328 -7.16 28.77 -1.26
#